data_AF-A0A3B9I3L5-F1
#
_entry.id   AF-A0A3B9I3L5-F1
#
_cell.length_a   1.000
_cell.length_b   1.000
_cell.length_c   1.000
_cell.angle_alpha   90.00
_cell.angle_beta   90.00
_cell.angle_gamma   90.00
#
_symmetry.space_group_name_H-M   'P 1'
#
loop_
_entity.id
_entity.type
_entity.pdbx_description
1 polymer ?
#
loop_
_entity_poly.entity_id
_entity_poly.type
_entity_poly.pdbx_seq_one_letter_code
_entity_poly.pdbx_strand_id
1 'polypeptide(L)' 'RGPETHGSKSHRVTGSLGSSAYPARVIKGMKAAGRMGNERVTVQNLEVVKVDAGKNLILIKGAIPGPKKGYITLKETVK' A
#
# COMPACT_ATOMS: atom_id res chain seq x y z
N ARG A 1 13.70 -7.57 -10.08
CA ARG A 1 14.84 -8.44 -9.69
C ARG A 1 15.77 -8.58 -10.88
N GLY A 2 17.08 -8.65 -10.68
CA GLY A 2 18.04 -8.89 -11.76
C GLY A 2 18.22 -10.37 -12.09
N PRO A 3 19.07 -10.71 -13.07
CA PRO A 3 19.32 -12.09 -13.50
C PRO A 3 19.84 -12.96 -12.36
N GLU A 4 19.48 -14.24 -12.37
CA GLU A 4 19.81 -15.21 -11.30
C GLU A 4 20.97 -16.14 -11.68
N THR A 5 21.32 -16.23 -12.97
CA THR A 5 22.44 -17.03 -13.51
C THR A 5 23.46 -16.14 -14.23
N HIS A 6 24.46 -16.74 -14.89
CA HIS A 6 25.52 -16.05 -15.63
C HIS A 6 26.27 -14.97 -14.83
N GLY A 7 26.58 -15.26 -13.56
CA GLY A 7 27.49 -14.44 -12.74
C GLY A 7 26.92 -13.12 -12.21
N SER A 8 25.62 -12.89 -12.34
CA SER A 8 24.95 -11.71 -11.76
C SER A 8 25.08 -11.69 -10.23
N LYS A 9 25.43 -10.53 -9.67
CA LYS A 9 25.51 -10.29 -8.22
C LYS A 9 24.36 -9.41 -7.69
N SER A 10 23.43 -9.03 -8.56
CA SER A 10 22.42 -8.01 -8.32
C SER A 10 21.03 -8.59 -8.55
N HIS A 11 20.47 -9.23 -7.53
CA HIS A 11 19.18 -9.92 -7.65
C HIS A 11 18.01 -9.08 -7.15
N ARG A 12 18.14 -8.46 -5.96
CA ARG A 12 17.05 -7.73 -5.31
C ARG A 12 17.39 -6.28 -4.96
N VAL A 13 18.58 -5.82 -5.35
CA VAL A 13 18.98 -4.43 -5.13
C VAL A 13 18.21 -3.51 -6.06
N THR A 14 18.00 -2.28 -5.63
CA THR A 14 17.45 -1.21 -6.46
C THR A 14 18.45 -0.88 -7.57
N GLY A 15 17.93 -0.59 -8.77
CA GLY A 15 18.76 -0.15 -9.90
C GLY A 15 19.26 1.29 -9.73
N SER A 16 19.68 1.90 -10.85
CA SER A 16 20.11 3.32 -10.84
C SER A 16 19.01 4.24 -10.30
N LEU A 17 19.40 5.19 -9.43
CA LEU A 17 18.51 6.17 -8.80
C LEU A 17 18.54 7.55 -9.48
N GLY A 18 19.36 7.73 -10.53
CA GLY A 18 19.51 9.01 -11.19
C GLY A 18 20.16 8.92 -12.56
N SER A 19 20.08 10.03 -13.28
CA SER A 19 20.79 10.26 -14.54
C SER A 19 22.13 10.94 -14.27
N SER A 20 23.09 10.79 -15.20
CA SER A 20 24.47 11.30 -15.08
C SER A 20 24.55 12.84 -14.99
N ALA A 21 24.82 13.53 -16.10
CA ALA A 21 25.21 14.95 -16.09
C ALA A 21 24.05 15.91 -15.78
N TYR A 22 22.83 15.58 -16.18
CA TYR A 22 21.63 16.33 -15.85
C TYR A 22 20.56 15.33 -15.36
N PRO A 23 19.94 15.51 -14.18
CA PRO A 23 20.00 16.66 -13.26
C PRO A 23 21.11 16.57 -12.17
N ALA A 24 22.09 15.65 -12.29
CA ALA A 24 23.19 15.46 -11.34
C ALA A 24 22.77 15.28 -9.86
N ARG A 25 21.54 14.80 -9.64
CA ARG A 25 20.97 14.54 -8.31
C ARG A 25 19.88 13.48 -8.39
N VAL A 26 19.57 12.85 -7.27
CA VAL A 26 18.39 12.00 -7.15
C VAL A 26 17.12 12.88 -7.10
N ILE A 27 16.15 12.58 -7.95
CA ILE A 27 14.88 13.31 -8.00
C ILE A 27 14.05 12.97 -6.75
N LYS A 28 13.44 13.99 -6.12
CA LYS A 28 12.58 13.79 -4.95
C LYS A 28 11.41 12.87 -5.32
N GLY A 29 11.09 11.91 -4.44
CA GLY A 29 10.04 10.91 -4.68
C GLY A 29 10.50 9.67 -5.44
N MET A 30 11.80 9.54 -5.75
CA MET A 30 12.34 8.30 -6.32
C MET A 30 12.11 7.12 -5.37
N LYS A 31 11.59 6.01 -5.89
CA LYS A 31 11.26 4.82 -5.09
C LYS A 31 12.54 4.13 -4.62
N ALA A 32 12.70 4.01 -3.31
CA ALA A 32 13.81 3.32 -2.66
C ALA A 32 13.28 2.41 -1.55
N ALA A 33 14.16 1.61 -0.96
CA ALA A 33 13.81 0.81 0.21
C ALA A 33 13.46 1.72 1.40
N GLY A 34 12.48 1.31 2.19
CA GLY A 34 11.99 2.07 3.34
C GLY A 34 10.93 1.29 4.10
N ARG A 35 10.36 1.93 5.13
CA ARG A 35 9.25 1.35 5.89
C ARG A 35 8.02 1.24 4.99
N MET A 36 7.40 0.06 4.96
CA MET A 36 6.12 -0.17 4.31
C MET A 36 5.04 -0.43 5.36
N GLY A 37 3.82 0.05 5.10
CA GLY A 37 2.67 -0.14 5.97
C GLY A 37 2.61 0.87 7.12
N ASN A 38 1.65 0.68 8.04
CA ASN A 38 1.29 1.66 9.07
C ASN A 38 0.93 3.05 8.50
N GLU A 39 0.20 3.04 7.38
CA GLU A 39 -0.32 4.24 6.73
C GLU A 39 -1.84 4.24 6.79
N ARG A 40 -2.46 5.43 6.82
CA ARG A 40 -3.92 5.56 6.78
C ARG A 40 -4.41 5.38 5.35
N VAL A 41 -5.11 4.29 5.10
CA VAL A 41 -5.67 3.96 3.78
C VAL A 41 -7.20 3.99 3.85
N THR A 42 -7.82 4.57 2.82
CA THR A 42 -9.28 4.59 2.66
C THR A 42 -9.66 3.80 1.41
N VAL A 43 -10.55 2.83 1.56
CA VAL A 43 -11.19 2.14 0.44
C VAL A 43 -12.58 2.75 0.24
N GLN A 44 -12.87 3.18 -0.98
CA GLN A 44 -14.13 3.84 -1.33
C GLN A 44 -15.11 2.84 -1.94
N ASN A 45 -16.40 3.19 -1.91
CA ASN A 45 -17.47 2.48 -2.63
C ASN A 45 -17.67 1.03 -2.17
N LEU A 46 -17.49 0.77 -0.86
CA LEU A 46 -17.82 -0.51 -0.26
C LEU A 46 -19.30 -0.56 0.11
N GLU A 47 -19.91 -1.72 -0.12
CA GLU A 47 -21.34 -1.96 0.14
C GLU A 47 -21.54 -2.55 1.54
N VAL A 48 -22.51 -2.04 2.29
CA VAL A 48 -22.96 -2.64 3.54
C VAL A 48 -23.99 -3.73 3.21
N VAL A 49 -23.62 -4.99 3.44
CA VAL A 49 -24.46 -6.15 3.09
C VAL A 49 -25.57 -6.35 4.14
N LYS A 50 -25.22 -6.19 5.42
CA LYS A 50 -26.16 -6.42 6.52
C LYS A 50 -25.69 -5.70 7.78
N VAL A 51 -26.66 -5.19 8.53
CA VAL A 51 -26.47 -4.66 9.88
C VAL A 51 -27.23 -5.55 10.85
N ASP A 52 -26.52 -6.12 11.83
CA ASP A 52 -27.09 -6.93 12.91
C ASP A 52 -26.98 -6.13 14.22
N ALA A 53 -28.04 -5.38 14.54
CA ALA A 53 -28.11 -4.56 15.74
C ALA A 53 -28.14 -5.40 17.03
N GLY A 54 -28.62 -6.65 16.99
CA GLY A 54 -28.66 -7.52 18.17
C GLY A 54 -27.26 -7.95 18.63
N LYS A 55 -26.31 -8.05 17.70
CA LYS A 55 -24.91 -8.41 17.98
C LYS A 55 -23.94 -7.22 17.88
N ASN A 56 -24.43 -6.03 17.54
CA ASN A 56 -23.63 -4.85 17.21
C ASN A 56 -22.60 -5.11 16.10
N LEU A 57 -23.02 -5.82 15.04
CA LEU A 57 -22.15 -6.19 13.92
C LEU A 57 -22.59 -5.51 12.61
N ILE A 58 -21.62 -5.15 11.80
CA ILE A 58 -21.81 -4.62 10.44
C ILE A 58 -21.02 -5.50 9.48
N LEU A 59 -21.70 -6.03 8.46
CA LEU A 59 -21.14 -6.86 7.40
C LEU A 59 -20.88 -5.98 6.17
N ILE A 60 -19.61 -5.84 5.81
CA ILE A 60 -19.16 -5.03 4.68
C ILE A 60 -18.65 -5.96 3.58
N LYS A 61 -19.04 -5.70 2.33
CA LYS A 61 -18.59 -6.44 1.16
C LYS A 61 -17.17 -6.03 0.80
N GLY A 62 -16.21 -6.94 0.97
CA GLY A 62 -14.81 -6.74 0.56
C GLY A 62 -13.84 -6.68 1.74
N ALA A 63 -12.62 -6.21 1.47
CA ALA A 63 -11.53 -6.16 2.45
C ALA A 63 -11.34 -4.74 3.00
N ILE A 64 -11.11 -4.65 4.31
CA ILE A 64 -10.79 -3.41 5.01
C ILE A 64 -9.30 -3.41 5.36
N PRO A 65 -8.54 -2.35 5.05
CA PRO A 65 -7.12 -2.28 5.39
C PRO A 65 -6.94 -2.17 6.90
N GLY A 66 -6.09 -3.04 7.46
CA GLY A 66 -5.73 -3.01 8.87
C GLY A 66 -5.63 -4.40 9.48
N PRO A 67 -5.01 -4.51 10.67
CA PRO A 67 -4.97 -5.77 11.41
C PRO A 67 -6.34 -6.11 12.03
N LYS A 68 -6.53 -7.38 12.41
CA LYS A 68 -7.68 -7.79 13.23
C LYS A 68 -7.70 -6.99 14.54
N LYS A 69 -8.90 -6.61 15.00
CA LYS A 69 -9.12 -5.75 16.18
C LYS A 69 -8.55 -4.32 16.07
N GLY A 70 -8.19 -3.87 14.85
CA GLY A 70 -7.85 -2.47 14.60
C GLY A 70 -9.08 -1.56 14.64
N TYR A 71 -8.87 -0.30 14.99
CA TYR A 71 -9.91 0.71 14.90
C TYR A 71 -10.12 1.14 13.44
N ILE A 72 -11.37 1.28 13.03
CA ILE A 72 -11.76 1.70 11.69
C ILE A 72 -12.77 2.84 11.78
N THR A 73 -12.82 3.69 10.76
CA THR A 73 -13.81 4.75 10.64
C THR A 73 -14.63 4.52 9.38
N LEU A 74 -15.94 4.42 9.55
CA LEU A 74 -16.91 4.36 8.44
C LEU A 74 -17.45 5.76 8.19
N LYS A 75 -17.56 6.13 6.91
CA LYS A 75 -18.14 7.41 6.46
C LYS A 75 -19.02 7.14 5.25
N GLU A 76 -20.04 7.96 5.08
CA GLU A 76 -20.81 7.97 3.85
C GLU A 76 -19.91 8.35 2.67
N THR A 77 -20.15 7.70 1.53
CA THR A 77 -19.36 7.91 0.33
C THR A 77 -19.80 9.19 -0.37
N VAL A 78 -18.84 9.95 -0.93
CA VAL A 78 -19.09 11.26 -1.56
C VAL A 78 -19.17 11.18 -3.10
N LYS A 79 -18.81 10.05 -3.70
CA LYS A 79 -18.73 9.83 -5.15
C LYS A 79 -19.50 8.59 -5.55
#